data_AF-A0A2M7SCV8-F1
#
_entry.id   AF-A0A2M7SCV8-F1
#
_cell.length_a   1.000
_cell.length_b   1.000
_cell.length_c   1.000
_cell.angle_alpha   90.00
_cell.angle_beta   90.00
_cell.angle_gamma   90.00
#
_symmetry.space_group_name_H-M   'P 1'
#
loop_
_entity.id
_entity.type
_entity.pdbx_description
1 polymer ?
#
loop_
_entity_poly.entity_id
_entity_poly.type
_entity_poly.pdbx_seq_one_letter_code
_entity_poly.pdbx_strand_id
1 'polypeptide(L)'
;MEDEIIEDETGEWFVVDTGKVEDLKLKIKYYTVAVKLNPKCGPAFYARGEAFYNLGKYRAAINDYTRAMALGPEHFTIYCIRGKAYFESERYQKAIEDWSKAIELNPKSAPIYYNRAVIYANQELPGPACDDFYQAGLLFLKQKEKDYALRCVDAIKEVNSSSPLIKKLMDKTHKRNNRRGH
;
A
#
# COMPACT_ATOMS: atom_id res chain seq x y z
N MET A 1 -28.61 -9.29 -2.82
CA MET A 1 -28.24 -7.97 -2.29
C MET A 1 -28.10 -7.08 -3.50
N GLU A 2 -28.82 -5.97 -3.50
CA GLU A 2 -28.84 -5.02 -4.62
C GLU A 2 -27.80 -3.94 -4.31
N ASP A 3 -26.91 -3.71 -5.26
CA ASP A 3 -25.96 -2.60 -5.18
C ASP A 3 -26.75 -1.29 -5.16
N GLU A 4 -26.41 -0.40 -4.24
CA GLU A 4 -27.10 0.89 -4.09
C GLU A 4 -26.33 1.94 -4.86
N ILE A 5 -27.00 2.67 -5.75
CA ILE A 5 -26.39 3.75 -6.51
C ILE A 5 -26.57 5.04 -5.70
N ILE A 6 -25.47 5.64 -5.27
CA ILE A 6 -25.46 6.93 -4.56
C ILE A 6 -24.85 8.01 -5.43
N GLU A 7 -25.42 9.21 -5.39
CA GLU A 7 -24.88 10.41 -6.01
C GLU A 7 -24.02 11.17 -4.98
N ASP A 8 -22.79 11.51 -5.34
CA ASP A 8 -21.91 12.28 -4.46
C ASP A 8 -22.16 13.80 -4.53
N GLU A 9 -21.38 14.56 -3.76
CA GLU A 9 -21.49 16.03 -3.68
C GLU A 9 -21.15 16.75 -5.01
N THR A 10 -20.57 16.02 -5.98
CA THR A 10 -20.19 16.52 -7.30
C THR A 10 -21.18 16.12 -8.41
N GLY A 11 -22.18 15.30 -8.09
CA GLY A 11 -23.16 14.75 -9.04
C GLY A 11 -22.69 13.48 -9.75
N GLU A 12 -21.61 12.83 -9.28
CA GLU A 12 -21.16 11.55 -9.80
C GLU A 12 -21.88 10.38 -9.11
N TRP A 13 -22.31 9.40 -9.90
CA TRP A 13 -23.06 8.23 -9.44
C TRP A 13 -22.11 7.07 -9.17
N PHE A 14 -22.13 6.55 -7.95
CA PHE A 14 -21.30 5.42 -7.51
C PHE A 14 -22.16 4.22 -7.14
N VAL A 15 -21.76 3.06 -7.65
CA VAL A 15 -22.33 1.78 -7.23
C VAL A 15 -21.65 1.37 -5.92
N VAL A 16 -22.41 1.37 -4.83
CA VAL A 16 -21.97 0.89 -3.53
C VAL A 16 -22.48 -0.52 -3.32
N ASP A 17 -21.53 -1.45 -3.20
CA ASP A 17 -21.80 -2.81 -2.72
C ASP A 17 -22.16 -2.75 -1.23
N THR A 18 -23.44 -2.53 -0.96
CA THR A 18 -24.02 -2.44 0.38
C THR A 18 -23.82 -3.73 1.18
N GLY A 19 -23.77 -4.87 0.49
CA GLY A 19 -23.51 -6.16 1.11
C GLY A 19 -22.12 -6.25 1.72
N LYS A 20 -21.10 -5.85 0.95
CA LYS A 20 -19.73 -5.76 1.44
C LYS A 20 -19.59 -4.80 2.63
N VAL A 21 -20.30 -3.68 2.62
CA VAL A 21 -20.28 -2.73 3.75
C VAL A 21 -20.87 -3.36 5.00
N GLU A 22 -21.99 -4.09 4.89
CA GLU A 22 -22.63 -4.74 6.04
C GLU A 22 -21.77 -5.89 6.58
N ASP A 23 -21.15 -6.67 5.70
CA ASP A 23 -20.20 -7.73 6.08
C ASP A 23 -19.01 -7.16 6.87
N LEU A 24 -18.46 -6.03 6.44
CA LEU A 24 -17.36 -5.35 7.14
C LEU A 24 -17.81 -4.83 8.52
N LYS A 25 -19.03 -4.28 8.63
CA LYS A 25 -19.59 -3.86 9.92
C LYS A 25 -19.81 -5.05 10.85
N LEU A 26 -20.30 -6.19 10.33
CA LEU A 26 -20.47 -7.42 11.09
C LEU A 26 -19.13 -7.96 11.57
N LYS A 27 -18.11 -7.96 10.70
CA LYS A 27 -16.71 -8.32 11.05
C LYS A 27 -16.19 -7.46 12.20
N ILE A 28 -16.43 -6.15 12.17
CA ILE A 28 -16.05 -5.25 13.27
C ILE A 28 -16.76 -5.61 14.58
N LYS A 29 -18.08 -5.88 14.54
CA LYS A 29 -18.85 -6.27 15.73
C LYS A 29 -18.29 -7.57 16.33
N TYR A 30 -18.09 -8.59 15.50
CA TYR A 30 -17.54 -9.89 15.91
C TYR A 30 -16.16 -9.73 16.58
N TYR A 31 -15.21 -9.08 15.89
CA TYR A 31 -13.87 -8.92 16.45
C TYR A 31 -13.82 -7.96 17.64
N THR A 32 -14.80 -7.05 17.78
CA THR A 32 -14.92 -6.22 18.98
C THR A 32 -15.27 -7.04 20.21
N VAL A 33 -16.12 -8.06 20.07
CA VAL A 33 -16.37 -9.03 21.14
C VAL A 33 -15.12 -9.88 21.37
N ALA A 34 -14.48 -10.37 20.31
CA ALA A 34 -13.29 -11.22 20.42
C ALA A 34 -12.14 -10.55 21.18
N VAL A 35 -11.81 -9.29 20.89
CA VAL A 35 -10.74 -8.57 21.61
C VAL A 35 -11.11 -8.20 23.05
N LYS A 36 -12.41 -8.14 23.38
CA LYS A 36 -12.86 -7.98 24.77
C LYS A 36 -12.70 -9.27 25.56
N LEU A 37 -13.03 -10.41 24.95
CA LEU A 37 -12.88 -11.74 25.56
C LEU A 37 -11.41 -12.14 25.68
N ASN A 38 -10.58 -11.83 24.68
CA ASN A 38 -9.15 -12.07 24.71
C ASN A 38 -8.36 -10.83 24.24
N PRO A 39 -8.00 -9.93 25.17
CA PRO A 39 -7.22 -8.72 24.85
C PRO A 39 -5.79 -8.97 24.39
N LYS A 40 -5.30 -10.21 24.45
CA LYS A 40 -3.95 -10.60 23.99
C LYS A 40 -3.96 -11.24 22.60
N CYS A 41 -5.11 -11.29 21.93
CA CYS A 41 -5.23 -11.87 20.60
C CYS A 41 -4.84 -10.86 19.51
N GLY A 42 -3.54 -10.80 19.16
CA GLY A 42 -3.02 -9.98 18.06
C GLY A 42 -3.77 -10.16 16.72
N PRO A 43 -4.06 -11.40 16.27
CA PRO A 43 -4.82 -11.65 15.05
C PRO A 43 -6.24 -11.05 15.05
N ALA A 44 -6.92 -11.01 16.20
CA ALA A 44 -8.25 -10.39 16.30
C ALA A 44 -8.18 -8.86 16.11
N PHE A 45 -7.15 -8.21 16.66
CA PHE A 45 -6.90 -6.79 16.39
C PHE A 45 -6.57 -6.56 14.91
N TYR A 46 -5.71 -7.38 14.32
CA TYR A 46 -5.39 -7.31 12.89
C TYR A 46 -6.66 -7.37 12.02
N ALA A 47 -7.50 -8.39 12.23
CA ALA A 47 -8.69 -8.61 11.41
C ALA A 47 -9.73 -7.49 11.58
N ARG A 48 -9.84 -6.92 12.79
CA ARG A 48 -10.69 -5.76 13.03
C ARG A 48 -10.12 -4.49 12.39
N GLY A 49 -8.81 -4.29 12.46
CA GLY A 49 -8.12 -3.18 11.81
C GLY A 49 -8.30 -3.19 10.30
N GLU A 50 -8.23 -4.36 9.67
CA GLU A 50 -8.50 -4.55 8.24
C GLU A 50 -9.93 -4.17 7.87
N ALA A 51 -10.91 -4.59 8.68
CA ALA A 51 -12.30 -4.21 8.46
C ALA A 51 -12.52 -2.70 8.62
N PHE A 52 -11.87 -2.06 9.60
CA PHE A 52 -11.89 -0.60 9.73
C PHE A 52 -11.24 0.10 8.54
N TYR A 53 -10.10 -0.39 8.06
CA TYR A 53 -9.40 0.17 6.91
C TYR A 53 -10.27 0.14 5.66
N ASN A 54 -10.91 -1.01 5.38
CA ASN A 54 -11.78 -1.17 4.22
C ASN A 54 -13.08 -0.34 4.29
N LEU A 55 -13.46 0.16 5.48
CA LEU A 55 -14.55 1.13 5.66
C LEU A 55 -14.08 2.59 5.70
N GLY A 56 -12.83 2.88 5.35
CA GLY A 56 -12.25 4.23 5.40
C GLY A 56 -11.96 4.74 6.82
N LYS A 57 -12.12 3.90 7.85
CA LYS A 57 -11.90 4.27 9.26
C LYS A 57 -10.43 4.13 9.65
N TYR A 58 -9.55 4.87 8.98
CA TYR A 58 -8.10 4.70 9.06
C TYR A 58 -7.53 4.89 10.47
N ARG A 59 -8.02 5.86 11.25
CA ARG A 59 -7.56 6.06 12.63
C ARG A 59 -7.85 4.86 13.53
N ALA A 60 -9.02 4.22 13.37
CA ALA A 60 -9.37 3.01 14.11
C ALA A 60 -8.50 1.83 13.67
N ALA A 61 -8.27 1.69 12.35
CA ALA A 61 -7.37 0.69 11.79
C ALA A 61 -5.94 0.81 12.34
N ILE A 62 -5.38 2.02 12.36
CA ILE A 62 -4.03 2.30 12.90
C ILE A 62 -3.91 1.87 14.36
N ASN A 63 -4.92 2.17 15.19
CA ASN A 63 -4.93 1.78 16.60
C ASN A 63 -4.92 0.25 16.76
N ASP A 64 -5.74 -0.44 15.99
CA ASP A 64 -5.84 -1.89 16.01
C ASP A 64 -4.57 -2.56 15.47
N TYR A 65 -3.99 -2.08 14.36
CA TYR A 65 -2.72 -2.57 13.86
C TYR A 65 -1.58 -2.33 14.85
N THR A 66 -1.56 -1.20 15.55
CA THR A 66 -0.56 -0.92 16.59
C THR A 66 -0.69 -1.88 17.77
N ARG A 67 -1.92 -2.21 18.19
CA ARG A 67 -2.15 -3.25 19.22
C ARG A 67 -1.75 -4.64 18.73
N ALA A 68 -2.09 -4.99 17.49
CA ALA A 68 -1.70 -6.26 16.89
C ALA A 68 -0.17 -6.41 16.86
N MET A 69 0.54 -5.34 16.48
CA MET A 69 2.01 -5.27 16.48
C MET A 69 2.61 -5.47 17.88
N ALA A 70 2.02 -4.87 18.92
CA ALA A 70 2.51 -5.01 20.29
C ALA A 70 2.28 -6.42 20.89
N LEU A 71 1.40 -7.22 20.30
CA LEU A 71 0.98 -8.54 20.78
C LEU A 71 1.59 -9.70 19.99
N GLY A 72 2.29 -9.43 18.90
CA GLY A 72 2.87 -10.44 18.01
C GLY A 72 4.30 -10.09 17.59
N PRO A 73 5.00 -11.01 16.90
CA PRO A 73 6.34 -10.73 16.40
C PRO A 73 6.33 -9.58 15.38
N GLU A 74 7.44 -8.84 15.30
CA GLU A 74 7.66 -7.83 14.28
C GLU A 74 7.53 -8.45 12.89
N HIS A 75 6.41 -8.19 12.22
CA HIS A 75 6.12 -8.77 10.93
C HIS A 75 6.05 -7.69 9.86
N PHE A 76 6.76 -7.91 8.77
CA PHE A 76 6.74 -7.09 7.56
C PHE A 76 5.32 -6.59 7.23
N THR A 77 4.34 -7.51 7.16
CA THR A 77 2.94 -7.20 6.78
C THR A 77 2.28 -6.15 7.67
N ILE A 78 2.55 -6.14 8.99
CA ILE A 78 1.92 -5.17 9.91
C ILE A 78 2.40 -3.75 9.61
N TYR A 79 3.69 -3.57 9.37
CA TYR A 79 4.24 -2.29 8.96
C TYR A 79 3.68 -1.85 7.60
N CYS A 80 3.53 -2.77 6.63
CA CYS A 80 2.95 -2.46 5.33
C CYS A 80 1.54 -1.86 5.43
N ILE A 81 0.64 -2.57 6.13
CA ILE A 81 -0.78 -2.18 6.22
C ILE A 81 -0.99 -0.97 7.12
N ARG A 82 -0.18 -0.80 8.18
CA ARG A 82 -0.24 0.39 9.02
C ARG A 82 0.32 1.61 8.30
N GLY A 83 1.42 1.45 7.56
CA GLY A 83 1.94 2.49 6.65
C GLY A 83 0.89 2.90 5.61
N LYS A 84 0.16 1.94 5.03
CA LYS A 84 -0.96 2.24 4.13
C LYS A 84 -2.07 3.02 4.84
N ALA A 85 -2.49 2.59 6.03
CA ALA A 85 -3.49 3.33 6.80
C ALA A 85 -3.02 4.74 7.19
N TYR A 86 -1.72 4.94 7.46
CA TYR A 86 -1.15 6.26 7.68
C TYR A 86 -1.23 7.12 6.42
N PHE A 87 -0.87 6.57 5.27
CA PHE A 87 -0.94 7.26 3.97
C PHE A 87 -2.37 7.73 3.66
N GLU A 88 -3.38 6.85 3.77
CA GLU A 88 -4.78 7.22 3.54
C GLU A 88 -5.33 8.23 4.56
N SER A 89 -4.68 8.34 5.73
CA SER A 89 -4.99 9.36 6.73
C SER A 89 -4.13 10.63 6.61
N GLU A 90 -3.40 10.78 5.49
CA GLU A 90 -2.49 11.89 5.17
C GLU A 90 -1.31 12.06 6.14
N ARG A 91 -1.01 11.02 6.92
CA ARG A 91 0.10 10.99 7.88
C ARG A 91 1.37 10.48 7.21
N TYR A 92 1.81 11.20 6.19
CA TYR A 92 2.85 10.76 5.25
C TYR A 92 4.19 10.40 5.92
N GLN A 93 4.65 11.19 6.90
CA GLN A 93 5.91 10.89 7.59
C GLN A 93 5.87 9.53 8.32
N LYS A 94 4.74 9.20 8.95
CA LYS A 94 4.56 7.90 9.62
C LYS A 94 4.42 6.76 8.63
N ALA A 95 3.82 7.01 7.47
CA ALA A 95 3.78 6.05 6.38
C ALA A 95 5.19 5.73 5.88
N ILE A 96 6.04 6.75 5.68
CA ILE A 96 7.44 6.59 5.30
C ILE A 96 8.20 5.75 6.35
N GLU A 97 8.05 6.07 7.65
CA GLU A 97 8.70 5.33 8.74
C GLU A 97 8.33 3.84 8.71
N ASP A 98 7.03 3.54 8.67
CA ASP A 98 6.53 2.17 8.64
C ASP A 98 6.97 1.42 7.38
N TRP A 99 6.87 2.04 6.20
CA TRP A 99 7.29 1.42 4.95
C TRP A 99 8.80 1.24 4.86
N SER A 100 9.59 2.13 5.44
CA SER A 100 11.05 1.96 5.55
C SER A 100 11.38 0.76 6.42
N LYS A 101 10.69 0.60 7.56
CA LYS A 101 10.86 -0.58 8.41
C LYS A 101 10.41 -1.86 7.72
N ALA A 102 9.33 -1.82 6.95
CA ALA A 102 8.89 -2.93 6.13
C ALA A 102 9.95 -3.32 5.07
N ILE A 103 10.56 -2.34 4.41
CA ILE A 103 11.63 -2.57 3.42
C ILE A 103 12.85 -3.24 4.07
N GLU A 104 13.25 -2.81 5.28
CA GLU A 104 14.33 -3.47 6.04
C GLU A 104 14.03 -4.95 6.29
N LEU A 105 12.79 -5.28 6.65
CA LEU A 105 12.37 -6.66 6.94
C LEU A 105 12.20 -7.51 5.68
N ASN A 106 11.68 -6.93 4.59
CA ASN A 106 11.51 -7.60 3.31
C ASN A 106 11.71 -6.62 2.13
N PRO A 107 12.92 -6.60 1.54
CA PRO A 107 13.25 -5.64 0.49
C PRO A 107 12.67 -6.02 -0.88
N LYS A 108 11.82 -7.05 -0.98
CA LYS A 108 11.30 -7.55 -2.27
C LYS A 108 9.90 -7.03 -2.64
N SER A 109 9.34 -6.14 -1.84
CA SER A 109 7.98 -5.63 -2.06
C SER A 109 7.96 -4.39 -2.94
N ALA A 110 7.75 -4.59 -4.24
CA ALA A 110 7.65 -3.49 -5.21
C ALA A 110 6.61 -2.41 -4.83
N PRO A 111 5.39 -2.76 -4.35
CA PRO A 111 4.38 -1.76 -4.01
C PRO A 111 4.81 -0.79 -2.90
N ILE A 112 5.66 -1.23 -1.97
CA ILE A 112 6.07 -0.37 -0.85
C ILE A 112 7.04 0.71 -1.31
N TYR A 113 8.02 0.34 -2.15
CA TYR A 113 8.89 1.32 -2.79
C TYR A 113 8.08 2.30 -3.63
N TYR A 114 7.13 1.80 -4.44
CA TYR A 114 6.28 2.67 -5.26
C TYR A 114 5.49 3.66 -4.40
N ASN A 115 4.81 3.20 -3.35
CA ASN A 115 4.00 4.08 -2.52
C ASN A 115 4.85 5.10 -1.75
N ARG A 116 6.04 4.71 -1.27
CA ARG A 116 6.97 5.65 -0.61
C ARG A 116 7.53 6.68 -1.59
N ALA A 117 7.82 6.28 -2.82
CA ALA A 117 8.24 7.18 -3.90
C ALA A 117 7.18 8.25 -4.22
N VAL A 118 5.90 7.88 -4.24
CA VAL A 118 4.79 8.82 -4.44
C VAL A 118 4.76 9.88 -3.33
N ILE A 119 4.99 9.50 -2.08
CA ILE A 119 5.09 10.48 -0.99
C ILE A 119 6.28 11.43 -1.23
N TYR A 120 7.46 10.89 -1.55
CA TYR A 120 8.64 11.73 -1.81
C TYR A 120 8.45 12.66 -3.01
N ALA A 121 7.76 12.21 -4.06
CA ALA A 121 7.42 13.04 -5.21
C ALA A 121 6.51 14.21 -4.81
N ASN A 122 5.48 13.94 -4.02
CA ASN A 122 4.57 14.98 -3.50
C ASN A 122 5.26 15.96 -2.53
N GLN A 123 6.35 15.53 -1.88
CA GLN A 123 7.19 16.37 -1.02
C GLN A 123 8.29 17.11 -1.80
N GLU A 124 8.29 17.06 -3.14
CA GLU A 124 9.32 17.66 -4.00
C GLU A 124 10.74 17.16 -3.67
N LEU A 125 10.86 15.89 -3.29
CA LEU A 125 12.12 15.20 -3.03
C LEU A 125 12.47 14.27 -4.21
N PRO A 126 12.96 14.81 -5.34
CA PRO A 126 13.09 14.05 -6.59
C PRO A 126 14.12 12.92 -6.51
N GLY A 127 15.18 13.07 -5.71
CA GLY A 127 16.22 12.03 -5.53
C GLY A 127 15.64 10.75 -4.93
N PRO A 128 15.17 10.78 -3.66
CA PRO A 128 14.55 9.62 -3.01
C PRO A 128 13.36 9.05 -3.80
N ALA A 129 12.53 9.89 -4.42
CA ALA A 129 11.42 9.45 -5.25
C ALA A 129 11.90 8.63 -6.46
N CYS A 130 12.87 9.15 -7.21
CA CYS A 130 13.43 8.47 -8.37
C CYS A 130 14.12 7.15 -8.00
N ASP A 131 14.85 7.11 -6.89
CA ASP A 131 15.50 5.89 -6.40
C ASP A 131 14.49 4.80 -6.03
N ASP A 132 13.42 5.16 -5.32
CA ASP A 132 12.38 4.20 -4.93
C ASP A 132 11.54 3.75 -6.13
N PHE A 133 11.13 4.63 -7.04
CA PHE A 133 10.47 4.22 -8.28
C PHE A 133 11.35 3.28 -9.10
N TYR A 134 12.67 3.52 -9.13
CA TYR A 134 13.60 2.65 -9.82
C TYR A 134 13.66 1.26 -9.17
N GLN A 135 13.77 1.17 -7.84
CA GLN A 135 13.74 -0.10 -7.12
C GLN A 135 12.42 -0.85 -7.33
N ALA A 136 11.28 -0.15 -7.25
CA ALA A 136 9.97 -0.71 -7.54
C ALA A 136 9.94 -1.31 -8.95
N GLY A 137 10.40 -0.56 -9.95
CA GLY A 137 10.46 -1.01 -11.35
C GLY A 137 11.31 -2.27 -11.54
N LEU A 138 12.47 -2.38 -10.86
CA LEU A 138 13.31 -3.58 -10.90
C LEU A 138 12.58 -4.81 -10.32
N LEU A 139 11.87 -4.62 -9.21
CA LEU A 139 11.12 -5.68 -8.55
C LEU A 139 9.90 -6.11 -9.37
N PHE A 140 9.15 -5.18 -9.95
CA PHE A 140 8.06 -5.47 -10.89
C PHE A 140 8.55 -6.25 -12.10
N LEU A 141 9.68 -5.83 -12.70
CA LEU A 141 10.30 -6.62 -13.74
C LEU A 141 10.58 -8.04 -13.25
N LYS A 142 11.25 -8.23 -12.10
CA LYS A 142 11.55 -9.56 -11.54
C LYS A 142 10.29 -10.43 -11.45
N GLN A 143 9.16 -9.85 -11.01
CA GLN A 143 7.85 -10.47 -10.90
C GLN A 143 7.13 -10.72 -12.23
N LYS A 144 7.72 -10.34 -13.38
CA LYS A 144 7.14 -10.42 -14.74
C LYS A 144 6.02 -9.41 -14.99
N GLU A 145 5.92 -8.39 -14.15
CA GLU A 145 4.93 -7.32 -14.18
C GLU A 145 5.48 -6.12 -14.98
N LYS A 146 5.61 -6.29 -16.30
CA LYS A 146 6.27 -5.30 -17.16
C LYS A 146 5.54 -3.95 -17.18
N ASP A 147 4.22 -3.95 -17.19
CA ASP A 147 3.42 -2.71 -17.28
C ASP A 147 3.61 -1.83 -16.04
N TYR A 148 3.67 -2.43 -14.86
CA TYR A 148 3.99 -1.71 -13.62
C TYR A 148 5.42 -1.16 -13.63
N ALA A 149 6.37 -1.87 -14.23
CA ALA A 149 7.72 -1.32 -14.40
C ALA A 149 7.76 -0.13 -15.37
N LEU A 150 6.95 -0.14 -16.43
CA LEU A 150 6.82 1.00 -17.34
C LEU A 150 6.17 2.21 -16.64
N ARG A 151 5.15 1.99 -15.81
CA ARG A 151 4.59 3.05 -14.96
C ARG A 151 5.64 3.69 -14.04
N CYS A 152 6.58 2.89 -13.52
CA CYS A 152 7.70 3.44 -12.74
C CYS A 152 8.63 4.31 -13.59
N VAL A 153 8.85 3.96 -14.87
CA VAL A 153 9.63 4.80 -15.80
C VAL A 153 8.94 6.14 -16.01
N ASP A 154 7.63 6.12 -16.25
CA ASP A 154 6.87 7.35 -16.51
C ASP A 154 6.81 8.22 -15.24
N ALA A 155 6.62 7.63 -14.06
CA ALA A 155 6.71 8.36 -12.80
C ALA A 155 8.09 9.00 -12.58
N ILE A 156 9.19 8.32 -12.93
CA ILE A 156 10.54 8.93 -12.85
C ILE A 156 10.65 10.10 -13.83
N LYS A 157 10.08 10.02 -15.05
CA LYS A 157 10.11 11.13 -16.01
C LYS A 157 9.33 12.35 -15.51
N GLU A 158 8.19 12.13 -14.87
CA GLU A 158 7.36 13.18 -14.28
C GLU A 158 8.10 13.89 -13.14
N VAL A 159 8.75 13.13 -12.26
CA VAL A 159 9.52 13.68 -11.13
C VAL A 159 10.82 14.35 -11.58
N ASN A 160 11.57 13.71 -12.48
CA ASN A 160 12.84 14.22 -12.99
C ASN A 160 13.14 13.63 -14.39
N SER A 161 12.73 14.36 -15.42
CA SER A 161 12.89 13.98 -16.84
C SER A 161 14.35 13.80 -17.28
N SER A 162 15.32 14.39 -16.55
CA SER A 162 16.75 14.26 -16.83
C SER A 162 17.41 13.10 -16.08
N SER A 163 16.65 12.33 -15.29
CA SER A 163 17.18 11.25 -14.48
C SER A 163 17.81 10.14 -15.35
N PRO A 164 19.07 9.75 -15.10
CA PRO A 164 19.70 8.64 -15.83
C PRO A 164 19.03 7.29 -15.53
N LEU A 165 18.21 7.22 -14.48
CA LEU A 165 17.47 6.01 -14.10
C LEU A 165 16.40 5.63 -15.14
N ILE A 166 15.85 6.60 -15.86
CA ILE A 166 14.86 6.39 -16.94
C ILE A 166 15.44 5.43 -17.98
N LYS A 167 16.59 5.81 -18.57
CA LYS A 167 17.28 4.99 -19.57
C LYS A 167 17.70 3.64 -19.00
N LYS A 168 18.29 3.62 -17.79
CA LYS A 168 18.71 2.37 -17.13
C LYS A 168 17.57 1.38 -16.92
N LEU A 169 16.39 1.86 -16.55
CA LEU A 169 15.22 1.01 -16.32
C LEU A 169 14.62 0.54 -17.65
N MET A 170 14.51 1.42 -18.64
CA MET A 170 14.07 1.08 -20.00
C MET A 170 14.96 0.02 -20.67
N ASP A 171 16.29 0.12 -20.54
CA ASP A 171 17.20 -0.89 -21.08
C ASP A 171 16.94 -2.29 -20.47
N LYS A 172 16.54 -2.35 -19.20
CA LYS A 172 16.18 -3.60 -18.51
C LYS A 172 14.81 -4.13 -18.93
N THR A 173 13.85 -3.27 -19.25
CA THR A 173 12.53 -3.70 -19.76
C THR A 173 12.66 -4.34 -21.15
N HIS A 174 13.58 -3.85 -22.00
CA HIS A 174 13.84 -4.39 -23.33
C HIS A 174 14.69 -5.67 -23.33
N LYS A 175 15.76 -5.75 -22.53
CA LYS A 175 16.65 -6.94 -22.49
C LYS A 175 15.96 -8.24 -22.09
N ARG A 176 14.84 -8.19 -21.37
CA ARG A 176 14.08 -9.39 -20.97
C ARG A 176 13.30 -10.02 -22.13
N ASN A 177 13.04 -9.29 -23.21
CA ASN A 177 12.38 -9.83 -24.41
C ASN A 177 13.31 -10.78 -25.20
N ASN A 178 14.61 -10.49 -25.27
CA ASN A 178 15.56 -11.29 -26.07
C ASN A 178 16.02 -12.60 -25.41
N ARG A 179 15.60 -12.89 -24.17
CA ARG A 179 15.91 -14.16 -23.47
C ARG A 179 14.78 -15.20 -23.54
N ARG A 180 13.76 -14.98 -24.37
CA ARG A 180 12.61 -15.88 -24.55
C ARG A 180 12.62 -16.65 -25.89
N GLY A 181 13.73 -16.63 -26.62
CA GLY A 181 13.85 -17.19 -27.97
C GLY A 181 14.81 -18.38 -28.13
N HIS A 182 15.14 -19.11 -27.06
CA HIS A 182 15.94 -20.34 -27.11
C HIS A 182 15.30 -21.43 -26.26
#